data_AF-A0A2S2KUE3-F1
#
_entry.id   AF-A0A2S2KUE3-F1
#
_cell.length_a   1.000
_cell.length_b   1.000
_cell.length_c   1.000
_cell.angle_alpha   90.00
_cell.angle_beta   90.00
_cell.angle_gamma   90.00
#
_symmetry.space_group_name_H-M   'P 1'
#
loop_
_entity.id
_entity.type
_entity.pdbx_description
1 polymer ?
#
loop_
_entity_poly.entity_id
_entity_poly.type
_entity_poly.pdbx_seq_one_letter_code
_entity_poly.pdbx_strand_id
1 'polypeptide(L)'
;MNLKKNFLRKLWWDGRMGHSNYLMFFLAFVNFILITYSFLIEGNEIFEQYISDLGLFTVIFLIFYFPVSILIGRWHTKTQISVEMTMKMNEDPIMAKMIRTLLDVQTGKASEEEIAEFRKIVAEIEKQDINEF
;
A
#
# COMPACT_ATOMS: atom_id res chain seq x y z
N MET A 1 -11.73 13.19 31.40
CA MET A 1 -10.74 12.64 30.46
C MET A 1 -11.49 12.23 29.19
N ASN A 2 -11.56 13.14 28.21
CA ASN A 2 -12.23 12.87 26.93
C ASN A 2 -11.39 11.84 26.16
N LEU A 3 -11.71 10.55 26.30
CA LEU A 3 -11.26 9.53 25.35
C LEU A 3 -11.77 9.97 23.97
N LYS A 4 -10.85 10.47 23.15
CA LYS A 4 -11.12 11.03 21.83
C LYS A 4 -12.08 10.10 21.09
N LYS A 5 -13.19 10.64 20.59
CA LYS A 5 -14.30 9.92 19.93
C LYS A 5 -13.86 8.94 18.82
N ASN A 6 -12.62 9.06 18.35
CA ASN A 6 -12.00 8.23 17.31
C ASN A 6 -10.90 7.28 17.81
N PHE A 7 -10.60 7.18 19.11
CA PHE A 7 -9.48 6.35 19.60
C PHE A 7 -9.62 4.88 19.22
N LEU A 8 -10.82 4.29 19.38
CA LEU A 8 -11.08 2.91 18.98
C LEU A 8 -11.03 2.72 17.46
N ARG A 9 -11.46 3.72 16.68
CA ARG A 9 -11.38 3.68 15.21
C ARG A 9 -9.94 3.72 14.72
N LYS A 10 -9.12 4.56 15.36
CA LYS A 10 -7.70 4.68 15.11
C LYS A 10 -6.97 3.37 15.46
N LEU A 11 -7.19 2.83 16.65
CA LEU A 11 -6.65 1.52 17.02
C LEU A 11 -7.08 0.39 16.08
N TRP A 12 -8.34 0.38 15.64
CA TRP A 12 -8.82 -0.60 14.68
C TRP A 12 -8.16 -0.44 13.30
N TRP A 13 -8.01 0.81 12.85
CA TRP A 13 -7.30 1.12 11.61
C TRP A 13 -5.84 0.70 11.68
N ASP A 14 -5.14 1.09 12.74
CA ASP A 14 -3.73 0.75 13.00
C ASP A 14 -3.56 -0.77 13.09
N GLY A 15 -4.46 -1.45 13.79
CA GLY A 15 -4.48 -2.91 13.90
C GLY A 15 -4.68 -3.60 12.56
N ARG A 16 -5.62 -3.15 11.73
CA ARG A 16 -5.81 -3.69 10.38
C ARG A 16 -4.62 -3.41 9.47
N MET A 17 -4.05 -2.21 9.53
CA MET A 17 -2.87 -1.85 8.76
C MET A 17 -1.65 -2.68 9.17
N GLY A 18 -1.42 -2.83 10.47
CA GLY A 18 -0.34 -3.66 11.00
C GLY A 18 -0.51 -5.14 10.63
N HIS A 19 -1.75 -5.65 10.75
CA HIS A 19 -2.07 -7.02 10.36
C HIS A 19 -1.85 -7.24 8.86
N SER A 20 -2.42 -6.39 8.01
CA SER A 20 -2.37 -6.55 6.56
C SER A 20 -0.97 -6.35 5.98
N ASN A 21 -0.22 -5.35 6.47
CA ASN A 21 1.05 -4.98 5.85
C ASN A 21 2.22 -5.81 6.37
N TYR A 22 2.22 -6.18 7.66
CA TYR A 22 3.39 -6.81 8.28
C TYR A 22 3.09 -8.23 8.75
N LEU A 23 2.02 -8.43 9.53
CA LEU A 23 1.76 -9.74 10.13
C LEU A 23 1.39 -10.78 9.07
N MET A 24 0.48 -10.44 8.16
CA MET A 24 0.09 -11.32 7.06
C MET A 24 1.25 -11.61 6.13
N PHE A 25 2.07 -10.61 5.81
CA PHE A 25 3.30 -10.82 5.03
C PHE A 25 4.22 -11.82 5.72
N PHE A 26 4.54 -11.61 7.00
CA PHE A 26 5.42 -12.48 7.75
C PHE A 26 4.87 -13.91 7.88
N LEU A 27 3.59 -14.06 8.22
CA LEU A 27 2.95 -15.36 8.35
C LEU A 27 2.90 -16.10 7.00
N ALA A 28 2.52 -15.41 5.92
CA ALA A 28 2.53 -15.99 4.59
C ALA A 28 3.95 -16.40 4.17
N PHE A 29 4.95 -15.59 4.51
CA PHE A 29 6.34 -15.88 4.20
C PHE A 29 6.88 -17.10 4.94
N VAL A 30 6.65 -17.20 6.25
CA VAL A 30 7.02 -18.37 7.06
C VAL A 30 6.27 -19.61 6.57
N ASN A 31 4.96 -19.51 6.33
CA ASN A 31 4.17 -20.63 5.82
C ASN A 31 4.66 -21.08 4.45
N PHE A 32 5.04 -20.15 3.57
CA PHE A 32 5.59 -20.48 2.27
C PHE A 32 6.89 -21.29 2.40
N ILE A 33 7.79 -20.88 3.29
CA ILE A 33 9.04 -21.61 3.56
C ILE A 33 8.73 -23.01 4.09
N LEU A 34 7.86 -23.13 5.09
CA LEU A 34 7.51 -24.41 5.70
C LEU A 34 6.83 -25.37 4.71
N ILE A 35 5.80 -24.89 4.00
CA ILE A 35 5.07 -25.71 3.01
C ILE A 35 6.01 -26.13 1.87
N THR A 36 6.81 -25.20 1.35
CA THR A 36 7.76 -25.53 0.27
C THR A 36 8.76 -26.56 0.75
N TYR A 37 9.32 -26.41 1.95
CA TYR A 37 10.24 -27.40 2.49
C TYR A 37 9.57 -28.76 2.66
N SER A 38 8.45 -28.82 3.39
CA SER A 38 7.80 -30.10 3.74
C SER A 38 7.18 -30.85 2.56
N PHE A 39 6.78 -30.16 1.49
CA PHE A 39 6.17 -30.83 0.33
C PHE A 39 7.07 -30.94 -0.89
N LEU A 40 8.07 -30.06 -1.05
CA LEU A 40 8.96 -30.08 -2.22
C LEU A 40 10.30 -30.74 -1.92
N ILE A 41 10.82 -30.57 -0.69
CA ILE A 41 12.15 -31.04 -0.30
C ILE A 41 12.03 -32.32 0.51
N GLU A 42 11.26 -32.30 1.60
CA GLU A 42 11.05 -33.45 2.48
C GLU A 42 10.29 -34.56 1.74
N GLY A 43 10.94 -35.71 1.52
CA GLY A 43 10.37 -36.84 0.78
C GLY A 43 10.70 -36.88 -0.72
N ASN A 44 11.54 -35.98 -1.22
CA ASN A 44 12.11 -36.08 -2.57
C ASN A 44 13.59 -36.48 -2.51
N GLU A 45 13.90 -37.71 -2.96
CA GLU A 45 15.25 -38.30 -2.89
C GLU A 45 16.34 -37.43 -3.57
N ILE A 46 15.98 -36.64 -4.59
CA ILE A 46 16.94 -35.77 -5.29
C ILE A 46 17.24 -34.53 -4.44
N PHE A 47 16.22 -33.88 -3.87
CA PHE A 47 16.42 -32.62 -3.14
C PHE A 47 16.95 -32.84 -1.73
N GLU A 48 16.52 -33.91 -1.05
CA GLU A 48 16.94 -34.26 0.30
C GLU A 48 18.45 -34.55 0.38
N GLN A 49 19.05 -35.04 -0.72
CA GLN A 49 20.49 -35.25 -0.84
C GLN A 49 21.31 -33.95 -0.73
N TYR A 50 20.78 -32.83 -1.23
CA TYR A 50 21.49 -31.54 -1.25
C TYR A 50 21.04 -30.59 -0.13
N ILE A 51 19.79 -30.72 0.32
CA ILE A 51 19.18 -29.85 1.33
C ILE A 51 18.47 -30.74 2.35
N SER A 52 19.22 -31.10 3.40
CA SER A 52 18.77 -32.09 4.38
C SER A 52 18.11 -31.49 5.62
N ASP A 53 18.22 -30.16 5.81
CA ASP A 53 17.60 -29.48 6.95
C ASP A 53 16.90 -28.17 6.55
N LEU A 54 15.82 -27.88 7.28
CA LEU A 54 14.99 -26.68 7.09
C LEU A 54 15.77 -25.38 7.26
N GLY A 55 16.78 -25.36 8.14
CA GLY A 55 17.62 -24.20 8.38
C GLY A 55 18.45 -23.83 7.16
N LEU A 56 19.16 -24.80 6.58
CA LEU A 56 19.93 -24.64 5.35
C LEU A 56 19.03 -24.20 4.18
N PHE A 57 17.88 -24.85 4.01
CA PHE A 57 16.89 -24.43 3.01
C PHE A 57 16.50 -22.96 3.17
N THR A 58 16.17 -22.55 4.41
CA THR A 58 15.73 -21.19 4.72
C THR A 58 16.82 -20.17 4.38
N VAL A 59 18.08 -20.44 4.73
CA VAL A 59 19.20 -19.53 4.43
C VAL A 59 19.39 -19.38 2.92
N ILE A 60 19.42 -20.49 2.18
CA ILE A 60 19.53 -20.48 0.72
C ILE A 60 18.35 -19.71 0.12
N PHE A 61 17.13 -20.02 0.54
CA PHE A 61 15.93 -19.36 0.07
C PHE A 61 15.99 -17.84 0.29
N LEU A 62 16.40 -17.37 1.48
CA LEU A 62 16.52 -15.93 1.77
C LEU A 62 17.55 -15.24 0.86
N ILE A 63 18.70 -15.87 0.63
CA ILE A 63 19.76 -15.33 -0.24
C ILE A 63 19.24 -15.09 -1.66
N PHE A 64 18.39 -15.97 -2.19
CA PHE A 64 17.82 -15.81 -3.52
C PHE A 64 16.54 -14.95 -3.53
N TYR A 65 15.71 -15.08 -2.50
CA TYR A 65 14.43 -14.39 -2.42
C TYR A 65 14.59 -12.86 -2.41
N PHE A 66 15.52 -12.32 -1.62
CA PHE A 66 15.72 -10.87 -1.54
C PHE A 66 16.18 -10.24 -2.87
N PRO A 67 17.22 -10.75 -3.57
CA PRO A 67 17.58 -10.23 -4.89
C PRO A 67 16.44 -10.35 -5.90
N VAL A 68 15.76 -11.49 -5.95
CA VAL A 68 14.65 -11.70 -6.90
C VAL A 68 13.50 -10.75 -6.61
N SER A 69 13.12 -10.57 -5.34
CA SER A 69 12.05 -9.65 -4.96
C SER A 69 12.40 -8.20 -5.27
N ILE A 70 13.66 -7.79 -5.06
CA ILE A 70 14.15 -6.46 -5.45
C ILE A 70 14.07 -6.27 -6.97
N LEU A 71 14.49 -7.27 -7.76
CA LEU A 71 14.45 -7.18 -9.23
C LEU A 71 13.01 -7.04 -9.74
N ILE A 72 12.09 -7.87 -9.24
CA ILE A 72 10.66 -7.80 -9.57
C ILE A 72 10.09 -6.44 -9.16
N GLY A 73 10.38 -5.98 -7.93
CA GLY A 73 9.93 -4.68 -7.44
C GLY A 73 10.43 -3.50 -8.28
N ARG A 74 11.69 -3.54 -8.70
CA ARG A 74 12.26 -2.52 -9.61
C ARG A 74 11.62 -2.55 -10.98
N TRP A 75 11.34 -3.74 -11.52
CA TRP A 75 10.62 -3.88 -12.78
C TRP A 75 9.21 -3.30 -12.68
N HIS A 76 8.47 -3.67 -11.63
CA HIS A 76 7.12 -3.17 -11.38
C HIS A 76 7.08 -1.65 -11.20
N THR A 77 8.03 -1.08 -10.44
CA THR A 77 8.15 0.37 -10.24
C THR A 77 8.36 1.13 -11.55
N LYS A 78 9.16 0.58 -12.46
CA LYS A 78 9.46 1.21 -13.75
C LYS A 78 8.35 1.09 -14.78
N THR A 79 7.50 0.06 -14.67
CA THR A 79 6.52 -0.28 -15.71
C THR A 79 5.08 0.01 -15.30
N GLN A 80 4.65 -0.49 -14.15
CA GLN A 80 3.24 -0.52 -13.75
C GLN A 80 2.86 0.67 -12.88
N ILE A 81 3.72 1.10 -11.95
CA ILE A 81 3.36 2.17 -10.98
C ILE A 81 2.94 3.47 -11.68
N SER A 82 3.61 3.84 -12.77
CA SER A 82 3.23 5.03 -13.54
C SER A 82 1.83 4.94 -14.14
N VAL A 83 1.47 3.76 -14.67
CA VAL A 83 0.15 3.50 -15.26
C VAL A 83 -0.92 3.50 -14.17
N GLU A 84 -0.70 2.76 -13.09
CA GLU A 84 -1.64 2.69 -11.96
C GLU A 84 -1.88 4.07 -11.32
N MET A 85 -0.83 4.85 -11.12
CA MET A 85 -0.95 6.19 -10.56
C MET A 85 -1.68 7.13 -11.51
N THR A 86 -1.38 7.05 -12.81
CA THR A 86 -2.06 7.85 -13.83
C THR A 86 -3.55 7.50 -13.90
N MET A 87 -3.91 6.22 -13.86
CA MET A 87 -5.31 5.78 -13.81
C MET A 87 -6.03 6.33 -12.58
N LYS A 88 -5.43 6.18 -11.39
CA LYS A 88 -6.00 6.72 -10.14
C LYS A 88 -6.20 8.23 -10.19
N MET A 89 -5.22 8.97 -10.71
CA MET A 89 -5.31 10.43 -10.84
C MET A 89 -6.38 10.85 -11.86
N ASN A 90 -6.51 10.13 -12.97
CA ASN A 90 -7.52 10.41 -13.99
C ASN A 90 -8.94 10.05 -13.54
N GLU A 91 -9.07 9.06 -12.66
CA GLU A 91 -10.36 8.63 -12.09
C GLU A 91 -10.81 9.51 -10.93
N ASP A 92 -9.93 10.31 -10.31
CA ASP A 92 -10.27 11.13 -9.14
C ASP A 92 -11.11 12.36 -9.55
N PRO A 93 -12.43 12.37 -9.27
CA PRO A 93 -13.31 13.45 -9.66
C PRO A 93 -13.06 14.73 -8.85
N ILE A 94 -12.52 14.61 -7.63
CA ILE A 94 -12.21 15.75 -6.76
C ILE A 94 -11.01 16.48 -7.34
N MET A 95 -9.93 15.75 -7.65
CA MET A 95 -8.76 16.32 -8.30
C MET A 95 -9.13 17.00 -9.63
N ALA A 96 -9.96 16.36 -10.46
CA ALA A 96 -10.43 16.94 -11.70
C ALA A 96 -11.23 18.24 -11.48
N LYS A 97 -12.16 18.27 -10.51
CA LYS A 97 -12.93 19.48 -10.16
C LYS A 97 -12.01 20.58 -9.64
N MET A 98 -11.01 20.25 -8.81
CA MET A 98 -10.03 21.21 -8.29
C MET A 98 -9.23 21.87 -9.43
N ILE A 99 -8.63 21.07 -10.30
CA ILE A 99 -7.82 21.58 -11.42
C ILE A 99 -8.68 22.42 -12.37
N ARG A 100 -9.89 21.96 -12.71
CA ARG A 100 -10.82 22.70 -13.57
C ARG A 100 -11.15 24.07 -12.97
N THR A 101 -11.55 24.11 -11.70
CA THR A 101 -11.95 25.35 -11.03
C THR A 101 -10.80 26.35 -10.98
N LEU A 102 -9.57 25.89 -10.75
CA LEU A 102 -8.37 26.76 -10.78
C LEU A 102 -8.15 27.39 -12.17
N LEU A 103 -8.33 26.62 -13.25
CA LEU A 103 -8.21 27.12 -14.62
C LEU A 103 -9.33 28.10 -14.97
N ASP A 104 -10.57 27.83 -14.54
CA ASP A 104 -11.71 28.70 -14.81
C ASP A 104 -11.57 30.04 -14.06
N VAL A 105 -10.99 30.03 -12.85
CA VAL A 105 -10.66 31.26 -12.11
C VAL A 105 -9.58 32.07 -12.84
N GLN A 106 -8.50 31.42 -13.30
CA GLN A 106 -7.43 32.11 -14.02
C GLN A 106 -7.91 32.70 -15.37
N THR A 107 -8.81 32.02 -16.05
CA THR A 107 -9.33 32.43 -17.36
C THR A 107 -10.53 33.38 -17.28
N GLY A 108 -10.98 33.73 -16.07
CA GLY A 108 -12.14 34.60 -15.85
C GLY A 108 -13.48 33.99 -16.25
N LYS A 109 -13.54 32.66 -16.36
CA LYS A 109 -14.75 31.89 -16.72
C LYS A 109 -15.52 31.38 -15.51
N ALA A 110 -14.87 31.27 -14.35
CA ALA A 110 -15.50 30.82 -13.12
C ALA A 110 -16.54 31.83 -12.64
N SER A 111 -17.69 31.33 -12.17
CA SER A 111 -18.69 32.16 -11.51
C SER A 111 -18.30 32.44 -10.05
N GLU A 112 -18.79 33.55 -9.50
CA GLU A 112 -18.58 33.88 -8.08
C GLU A 112 -19.14 32.79 -7.14
N GLU A 113 -20.22 32.13 -7.54
CA GLU A 113 -20.80 31.01 -6.79
C GLU A 113 -19.88 29.79 -6.75
N GLU A 114 -19.26 29.44 -7.88
CA GLU A 114 -18.32 28.31 -7.97
C GLU A 114 -17.05 28.57 -7.16
N ILE A 115 -16.55 29.82 -7.18
CA ILE A 115 -15.41 30.23 -6.35
C ILE A 115 -15.75 30.14 -4.86
N ALA A 116 -16.95 30.57 -4.47
CA ALA A 116 -17.40 30.52 -3.08
C ALA A 116 -17.57 29.06 -2.60
N GLU A 117 -18.17 28.19 -3.43
CA GLU A 117 -18.29 26.75 -3.14
C GLU A 117 -16.91 26.10 -2.99
N PHE A 118 -15.99 26.38 -3.91
CA PHE A 118 -14.64 25.84 -3.88
C PHE A 118 -13.87 26.26 -2.63
N ARG A 119 -13.93 27.55 -2.27
CA ARG A 119 -13.32 28.07 -1.03
C ARG A 119 -13.92 27.40 0.21
N LYS A 120 -15.22 27.12 0.21
CA LYS A 120 -15.87 26.43 1.32
C LYS A 120 -15.33 25.00 1.48
N ILE A 121 -15.21 24.25 0.38
CA ILE A 121 -14.66 22.89 0.39
C ILE A 121 -13.23 22.90 0.94
N VAL A 122 -12.37 23.79 0.44
CA VAL A 122 -10.98 23.90 0.92
C VAL A 122 -10.93 24.27 2.40
N ALA A 123 -11.73 25.25 2.83
CA ALA A 123 -11.77 25.66 4.23
C ALA A 123 -12.31 24.56 5.17
N GLU A 124 -13.22 23.70 4.69
CA GLU A 124 -13.68 22.53 5.44
C GLU A 124 -12.56 21.49 5.60
N ILE A 125 -11.75 21.27 4.56
CA ILE A 125 -10.59 20.38 4.62
C ILE A 125 -9.52 20.95 5.57
N GLU A 126 -9.20 22.24 5.49
CA GLU A 126 -8.21 22.89 6.37
C GLU A 126 -8.62 22.91 7.85
N LYS A 127 -9.92 22.94 8.12
CA LYS A 127 -10.46 22.88 9.49
C LYS A 127 -10.41 21.48 10.09
N GLN A 128 -10.27 20.43 9.28
CA GLN A 128 -10.11 19.08 9.78
C GLN A 128 -8.67 18.91 10.28
N ASP A 129 -8.50 18.72 11.59
CA ASP A 129 -7.20 18.40 12.15
C ASP A 129 -6.78 17.02 11.62
N ILE A 130 -5.64 16.96 10.95
CA ILE A 130 -5.04 15.74 10.42
C ILE A 130 -4.83 14.70 11.53
N ASN A 131 -4.70 15.15 12.79
CA ASN A 131 -4.56 14.31 13.98
C ASN A 131 -5.90 13.75 14.51
N GLU A 132 -7.05 14.19 13.97
CA GLU A 132 -8.38 13.66 14.28
C GLU A 132 -8.81 12.48 13.39
N PHE A 133 -8.02 12.17 12.35
CA PHE A 133 -8.10 10.93 11.59
C PHE A 133 -7.46 9.73 12.34
#